data_AF-A0A8J6QT74-F1
#
_entry.id   AF-A0A8J6QT74-F1
#
_cell.length_a   1.000
_cell.length_b   1.000
_cell.length_c   1.000
_cell.angle_alpha   90.00
_cell.angle_beta   90.00
_cell.angle_gamma   90.00
#
_symmetry.space_group_name_H-M   'P 1'
#
loop_
_entity.id
_entity.type
_entity.pdbx_description
1 polymer ?
#
loop_
_entity_poly.entity_id
_entity_poly.type
_entity_poly.pdbx_seq_one_letter_code
_entity_poly.pdbx_strand_id
1 'polypeptide(L)'
;MKNYVVYWIREVGNTEPESQGYIGVTNDPKRRWKRHRNKVSKPKGKRSDYYKVYREMRSKGLNRYRFEILHRGLDKNSAYHIEYALRPHDEIGLNTARGGYPTSPKKLSPIDQECQPIS
;
A
#
# COMPACT_ATOMS: atom_id res chain seq x y z
N MET A 1 13.11 14.60 -9.07
CA MET A 1 13.76 13.80 -8.01
C MET A 1 12.95 12.56 -7.70
N LYS A 2 13.63 11.42 -7.53
CA LYS A 2 13.07 10.13 -7.12
C LYS A 2 12.64 10.20 -5.64
N ASN A 3 11.35 10.41 -5.38
CA ASN A 3 10.84 10.67 -4.03
C ASN A 3 9.81 9.65 -3.55
N TYR A 4 9.59 8.53 -4.26
CA TYR A 4 8.63 7.51 -3.83
C TYR A 4 9.26 6.49 -2.89
N VAL A 5 8.44 6.00 -1.97
CA VAL A 5 8.75 4.91 -1.05
C VAL A 5 7.65 3.86 -1.11
N VAL A 6 8.05 2.60 -0.91
CA VAL A 6 7.14 1.49 -0.62
C VAL A 6 7.19 1.27 0.89
N TYR A 7 6.02 1.27 1.52
CA TYR A 7 5.91 1.12 2.97
C TYR A 7 5.02 -0.07 3.34
N TRP A 8 5.22 -0.57 4.55
CA TRP A 8 4.49 -1.65 5.16
C TRP A 8 3.89 -1.22 6.49
N ILE A 9 2.57 -1.31 6.61
CA ILE A 9 1.86 -1.19 7.88
C ILE A 9 1.62 -2.60 8.39
N ARG A 10 2.29 -2.94 9.48
CA ARG A 10 2.25 -4.30 10.05
C ARG A 10 1.94 -4.29 11.53
N GLU A 11 1.35 -5.38 12.01
CA GLU A 11 1.29 -5.67 13.43
C GLU A 11 2.69 -6.02 13.95
N VAL A 12 3.01 -5.62 15.18
CA VAL A 12 4.26 -6.01 15.86
C VAL A 12 4.28 -7.54 15.97
N GLY A 13 5.32 -8.16 15.41
CA GLY A 13 5.47 -9.61 15.33
C GLY A 13 5.36 -10.17 13.91
N ASN A 14 4.68 -9.46 12.99
CA ASN A 14 4.66 -9.86 11.58
C ASN A 14 6.04 -9.69 10.95
N THR A 15 6.45 -10.69 10.17
CA THR A 15 7.79 -10.78 9.54
C THR A 15 7.73 -10.95 8.03
N GLU A 16 6.56 -11.21 7.44
CA GLU A 16 6.42 -11.52 6.02
C GLU A 16 5.64 -10.41 5.29
N PRO A 17 6.33 -9.46 4.64
CA PRO A 17 5.68 -8.39 3.89
C PRO A 17 4.79 -8.90 2.77
N GLU A 18 5.13 -10.03 2.14
CA GLU A 18 4.43 -10.60 0.98
C GLU A 18 3.03 -11.14 1.33
N SER A 19 2.83 -11.65 2.54
CA SER A 19 1.58 -12.29 2.97
C SER A 19 0.81 -11.47 4.02
N GLN A 20 1.49 -10.64 4.81
CA GLN A 20 0.93 -9.99 6.00
C GLN A 20 0.87 -8.47 5.88
N GLY A 21 -0.04 -7.85 6.65
CA GLY A 21 -0.13 -6.39 6.77
C GLY A 21 -0.54 -5.68 5.47
N TYR A 22 -0.37 -4.36 5.45
CA TYR A 22 -0.77 -3.48 4.35
C TYR A 22 0.45 -2.86 3.67
N ILE A 23 0.59 -3.03 2.36
CA ILE A 23 1.61 -2.38 1.55
C ILE A 23 1.01 -1.17 0.83
N GLY A 24 1.78 -0.10 0.72
CA GLY A 24 1.39 1.05 -0.08
C GLY A 24 2.57 1.86 -0.61
N VAL A 25 2.28 2.66 -1.63
CA VAL A 25 3.22 3.63 -2.21
C VAL A 25 2.91 5.06 -1.77
N THR A 26 3.94 5.86 -1.46
CA THR A 26 3.79 7.30 -1.20
C THR A 26 5.07 8.06 -1.53
N ASN A 27 4.94 9.36 -1.84
CA ASN A 27 6.08 10.27 -1.94
C ASN A 27 6.30 11.10 -0.66
N ASP A 28 5.43 10.92 0.33
CA ASP A 28 5.47 11.62 1.61
C ASP A 28 5.03 10.67 2.73
N PRO A 29 5.98 9.93 3.33
CA PRO A 29 5.66 8.91 4.32
C PRO A 29 5.11 9.49 5.62
N LYS A 30 5.62 10.65 6.07
CA LYS A 30 5.19 11.31 7.31
C LYS A 30 3.71 11.72 7.22
N ARG A 31 3.32 12.42 6.15
CA ARG A 31 1.93 12.81 5.92
C ARG A 31 1.03 11.60 5.70
N ARG A 32 1.52 10.58 4.98
CA ARG A 32 0.78 9.34 4.75
C ARG A 32 0.46 8.62 6.06
N TRP A 33 1.44 8.47 6.94
CA TRP A 33 1.22 7.85 8.24
C TRP A 33 0.28 8.67 9.13
N LYS A 34 0.42 10.00 9.17
CA LYS A 34 -0.53 10.88 9.85
C LYS A 34 -1.97 10.67 9.33
N ARG A 35 -2.15 10.55 8.01
CA ARG A 35 -3.45 10.27 7.41
C ARG A 35 -4.03 8.93 7.87
N HIS A 36 -3.22 7.87 7.90
CA HIS A 36 -3.65 6.56 8.38
C HIS A 36 -4.13 6.62 9.84
N ARG A 37 -3.32 7.20 10.73
CA ARG A 37 -3.69 7.39 12.14
C ARG A 37 -4.99 8.17 12.29
N ASN A 38 -5.12 9.31 11.59
CA ASN A 38 -6.32 10.13 11.62
C ASN A 38 -7.57 9.41 11.11
N LYS A 39 -7.44 8.47 10.17
CA LYS A 39 -8.58 7.67 9.66
C LYS A 39 -9.01 6.60 10.66
N VAL A 40 -8.07 5.99 11.37
CA VAL A 40 -8.34 5.02 12.44
C VAL A 40 -9.08 5.68 13.60
N SER A 41 -8.67 6.90 14.00
CA SER A 41 -9.30 7.65 15.10
C SER A 41 -10.70 8.20 14.80
N LYS A 42 -11.20 8.11 13.57
CA LYS A 42 -12.57 8.53 13.24
C LYS A 42 -13.59 7.51 13.75
N PRO A 43 -14.79 7.95 14.18
CA PRO A 43 -15.88 7.06 14.57
C PRO A 43 -16.21 6.03 13.49
N LYS A 44 -16.71 4.86 13.93
CA LYS A 44 -17.26 3.81 13.06
C LYS A 44 -18.42 4.38 12.22
N GLY A 45 -18.63 3.84 11.01
CA GLY A 45 -19.69 4.25 10.08
C GLY A 45 -19.29 5.29 9.03
N LYS A 46 -18.01 5.62 8.90
CA LYS A 46 -17.48 6.51 7.85
C LYS A 46 -16.90 5.69 6.69
N ARG A 47 -16.70 6.31 5.52
CA ARG A 47 -15.99 5.73 4.35
C ARG A 47 -14.61 5.10 4.65
N SER A 48 -13.99 5.39 5.80
CA SER A 48 -12.79 4.69 6.26
C SER A 48 -13.02 3.21 6.51
N ASP A 49 -14.25 2.80 6.82
CA ASP A 49 -14.53 1.44 7.29
C ASP A 49 -14.57 0.44 6.13
N TYR A 50 -14.62 0.93 4.89
CA TYR A 50 -14.46 0.12 3.67
C TYR A 50 -13.07 -0.50 3.55
N TYR A 51 -12.04 0.09 4.14
CA TYR A 51 -10.67 -0.43 4.00
C TYR A 51 -10.32 -1.35 5.17
N LYS A 52 -9.98 -2.60 4.85
CA LYS A 52 -9.57 -3.67 5.79
C LYS A 52 -8.50 -3.19 6.78
N VAL A 53 -7.49 -2.46 6.30
CA VAL A 53 -6.41 -1.90 7.14
C VAL A 53 -6.93 -1.00 8.27
N TYR A 54 -7.92 -0.12 8.01
CA TYR A 54 -8.42 0.79 9.04
C TYR A 54 -9.30 0.08 10.06
N ARG A 55 -10.13 -0.87 9.58
CA ARG A 55 -10.96 -1.71 10.46
C ARG A 55 -10.10 -2.51 11.42
N GLU A 56 -9.06 -3.15 10.89
CA GLU A 56 -8.13 -3.98 11.65
C GLU A 56 -7.37 -3.14 12.70
N MET A 57 -6.73 -2.04 12.28
CA MET A 57 -5.98 -1.17 13.19
C MET A 57 -6.85 -0.56 14.30
N ARG A 58 -8.11 -0.26 13.99
CA ARG A 58 -9.07 0.24 14.99
C ARG A 58 -9.47 -0.85 15.98
N SER A 59 -9.72 -2.07 15.48
CA SER A 59 -10.15 -3.19 16.31
C SER A 59 -9.07 -3.67 17.28
N LYS A 60 -7.83 -3.76 16.80
CA LYS A 60 -6.69 -4.27 17.59
C LYS A 60 -5.94 -3.19 18.37
N GLY A 61 -6.14 -1.91 18.03
CA GLY A 61 -5.45 -0.79 18.64
C GLY A 61 -4.21 -0.36 17.84
N LEU A 62 -4.05 0.95 17.67
CA LEU A 62 -3.02 1.56 16.83
C LEU A 62 -1.59 1.30 17.34
N ASN A 63 -1.41 1.12 18.66
CA ASN A 63 -0.12 0.87 19.31
C ASN A 63 0.54 -0.45 18.89
N ARG A 64 -0.26 -1.43 18.44
CA ARG A 64 0.21 -2.72 17.91
C ARG A 64 0.75 -2.63 16.49
N TYR A 65 0.62 -1.47 15.82
CA TYR A 65 1.05 -1.31 14.43
C TYR A 65 2.31 -0.47 14.29
N ARG A 66 3.10 -0.77 13.26
CA ARG A 66 4.29 -0.02 12.85
C ARG A 66 4.16 0.38 11.38
N PHE A 67 4.72 1.54 11.05
CA PHE A 67 4.86 2.03 9.70
C PHE A 67 6.33 1.90 9.31
N GLU A 68 6.63 0.91 8.49
CA GLU A 68 7.98 0.54 8.09
C GLU A 68 8.22 0.90 6.63
N ILE A 69 9.41 1.36 6.29
CA ILE A 69 9.77 1.65 4.89
C ILE A 69 10.59 0.48 4.36
N LEU A 70 10.09 -0.19 3.33
CA LEU A 70 10.78 -1.30 2.67
C LEU A 70 11.77 -0.79 1.63
N HIS A 71 11.36 0.17 0.79
CA HIS A 71 12.19 0.73 -0.27
C HIS A 71 12.10 2.26 -0.31
N ARG A 72 13.22 2.92 -0.62
CA ARG A 72 13.36 4.39 -0.67
C ARG A 72 13.98 4.85 -1.98
N GLY A 73 13.79 6.12 -2.31
CA GLY A 73 14.47 6.78 -3.42
C GLY A 73 14.05 6.25 -4.79
N LEU A 74 12.80 5.77 -4.89
CA LEU A 74 12.26 5.21 -6.13
C LEU A 74 11.63 6.31 -6.97
N ASP A 75 11.67 6.11 -8.28
CA ASP A 75 10.67 6.75 -9.14
C ASP A 75 9.30 6.10 -8.94
N LYS A 76 8.28 6.71 -9.55
CA LYS A 76 6.90 6.29 -9.36
C LYS A 76 6.67 4.86 -9.89
N ASN A 77 7.16 4.55 -11.09
CA ASN A 77 6.87 3.30 -11.78
C ASN A 77 7.54 2.12 -11.06
N SER A 78 8.81 2.29 -10.67
CA SER A 78 9.54 1.30 -9.87
C SER A 78 8.83 1.00 -8.54
N ALA A 79 8.31 2.03 -7.85
CA ALA A 79 7.58 1.83 -6.60
C ALA A 79 6.28 1.02 -6.80
N TYR A 80 5.55 1.25 -7.89
CA TYR A 80 4.36 0.48 -8.22
C TYR A 80 4.68 -0.94 -8.69
N HIS A 81 5.78 -1.16 -9.39
CA HIS A 81 6.24 -2.51 -9.75
C HIS A 81 6.57 -3.34 -8.50
N ILE A 82 7.27 -2.73 -7.53
CA ILE A 82 7.55 -3.39 -6.25
C ILE A 82 6.25 -3.65 -5.46
N GLU A 83 5.32 -2.69 -5.43
CA GLU A 83 4.01 -2.90 -4.79
C GLU A 83 3.23 -4.05 -5.45
N TYR A 84 3.24 -4.15 -6.78
CA TYR A 84 2.63 -5.26 -7.51
C TYR A 84 3.32 -6.59 -7.21
N ALA A 85 4.66 -6.64 -7.19
CA ALA A 85 5.39 -7.85 -6.85
C ALA A 85 5.05 -8.36 -5.43
N LEU A 86 4.86 -7.45 -4.48
CA LEU A 86 4.45 -7.77 -3.11
C LEU A 86 2.94 -8.07 -2.99
N ARG A 87 2.11 -7.53 -3.88
CA ARG A 87 0.65 -7.67 -3.88
C ARG A 87 0.13 -8.04 -5.28
N PRO A 88 0.48 -9.21 -5.82
CA PRO A 88 0.15 -9.56 -7.21
C PRO A 88 -1.35 -9.85 -7.42
N HIS A 89 -2.05 -10.19 -6.34
CA HIS A 89 -3.47 -10.55 -6.34
C HIS A 89 -4.26 -9.74 -5.31
N ASP A 90 -5.58 -9.79 -5.43
CA ASP A 90 -6.49 -9.18 -4.47
C ASP A 90 -6.45 -9.90 -3.12
N GLU A 91 -6.93 -9.24 -2.06
CA GLU A 91 -7.08 -9.80 -0.71
C GLU A 91 -5.81 -10.34 -0.01
N ILE A 92 -4.62 -9.85 -0.38
CA ILE A 92 -3.37 -10.20 0.32
C ILE A 92 -3.18 -9.34 1.58
N GLY A 93 -3.14 -10.00 2.74
CA GLY A 93 -2.98 -9.36 4.04
C GLY A 93 -4.11 -8.37 4.32
N LEU A 94 -3.77 -7.09 4.44
CA LEU A 94 -4.70 -5.98 4.66
C LEU A 94 -4.98 -5.15 3.39
N ASN A 95 -4.39 -5.51 2.25
CA ASN A 95 -4.74 -4.97 0.94
C ASN A 95 -5.96 -5.72 0.39
N THR A 96 -6.98 -5.00 -0.08
CA THR A 96 -8.19 -5.60 -0.69
C THR A 96 -8.10 -5.65 -2.22
N ALA A 97 -7.10 -4.99 -2.79
CA ALA A 97 -6.87 -4.94 -4.23
C ALA A 97 -5.37 -5.19 -4.49
N ARG A 98 -5.07 -5.77 -5.66
CA ARG A 98 -3.72 -5.92 -6.17
C ARG A 98 -2.97 -4.59 -6.21
N GLY A 99 -1.66 -4.66 -6.02
CA GLY A 99 -0.74 -3.54 -6.13
C GLY A 99 -0.53 -3.08 -7.56
N GLY A 100 0.16 -1.96 -7.72
CA GLY A 100 0.49 -1.42 -9.03
C GLY A 100 -0.36 -0.20 -9.41
N TYR A 101 -0.10 0.32 -10.60
CA TYR A 101 -0.75 1.55 -11.08
C TYR A 101 -2.26 1.32 -11.23
N PRO A 102 -3.15 2.23 -10.78
CA PRO A 102 -4.53 2.17 -11.23
C PRO A 102 -4.51 2.42 -12.73
N THR A 103 -4.75 1.39 -13.53
CA THR A 103 -5.13 1.53 -14.93
C THR A 103 -6.47 2.25 -14.96
N SER A 104 -6.46 3.57 -14.75
CA SER A 104 -7.46 4.42 -15.36
C SER A 104 -7.41 4.08 -16.85
N PRO A 105 -8.53 3.89 -17.57
CA PRO A 105 -8.51 3.72 -19.01
C PRO A 105 -8.15 5.06 -19.65
N LYS A 106 -6.92 5.52 -19.47
CA LYS A 106 -6.29 6.52 -20.32
C LYS A 106 -5.46 5.69 -21.28
N LYS A 107 -5.81 5.80 -22.57
CA LYS A 107 -5.13 5.17 -23.71
C LYS A 107 -3.64 5.01 -23.39
N LEU A 108 -3.21 3.76 -23.24
CA LEU A 108 -1.80 3.41 -23.06
C LEU A 108 -1.01 4.06 -24.19
N SER A 109 0.09 4.74 -23.83
CA SER A 109 1.05 5.13 -24.85
C SER A 109 1.76 3.86 -25.35
N PRO A 110 2.15 3.77 -26.63
CA PRO A 110 2.76 2.55 -27.19
C PRO A 110 4.00 2.05 -26.45
N ILE A 111 4.64 2.90 -25.65
CA ILE A 111 5.88 2.63 -24.92
C ILE A 111 5.63 1.73 -23.69
N ASP A 112 4.41 1.70 -23.15
CA ASP A 112 4.08 0.95 -21.93
C ASP A 112 3.71 -0.52 -22.19
N GLN A 113 3.71 -0.98 -23.45
CA GLN A 113 3.34 -2.35 -23.83
C GLN A 113 4.48 -3.37 -23.66
N GLU A 114 5.74 -2.93 -23.56
CA GLU A 114 6.90 -3.83 -23.47
C GLU A 114 7.15 -4.43 -22.07
N CYS A 115 6.45 -3.95 -21.04
CA CYS A 115 6.60 -4.43 -19.65
C CYS A 115 5.49 -5.41 -19.21
N GLN A 116 4.81 -6.08 -20.15
CA GLN A 116 3.93 -7.20 -19.83
C GLN A 116 4.77 -8.48 -19.81
N PRO A 117 4.69 -9.33 -18.77
CA PRO A 117 5.35 -10.63 -18.80
C PRO A 117 4.76 -11.47 -19.92
N ILE A 118 5.64 -12.03 -20.75
CA ILE A 118 5.32 -12.95 -21.84
C ILE A 118 4.61 -14.16 -21.20
N SER A 119 3.38 -14.44 -21.64
CA SER A 119 2.61 -15.63 -21.22
C SER A 119 3.22 -16.92 -21.76
#